data_AF-D3HJI7-F1
#
_entry.id   AF-D3HJI7-F1
#
_cell.length_a   1.000
_cell.length_b   1.000
_cell.length_c   1.000
_cell.angle_alpha   90.00
_cell.angle_beta   90.00
_cell.angle_gamma   90.00
#
_symmetry.space_group_name_H-M   'P 1'
#
loop_
_entity.id
_entity.type
_entity.pdbx_description
1 polymer ?
#
loop_
_entity_poly.entity_id
_entity_poly.type
_entity_poly.pdbx_seq_one_letter_code
_entity_poly.pdbx_strand_id
1 'polypeptide(L)'
;MKDDKSESFPTKRPTRRSPPRERVGEHVDPSISSSKDDSETLSLALRQTISARASLYWPSKELRDELGLAAKGLMGYLDFLKTQKDGDMLVIGLCARLLGPEGLDPQEFFLEVIDKKGIVEEPERLAELCRHTLEGHLLAVEDGHEGPELGHSRAVTIALLGDVGAFTTHSAPATGTVRTKEVHRRLKESFSDYALQLEGKSSEDRHLVDESTKRARKIGGGEVVGPTKGPERKRVEEESIPRTGIHDCGKDVDELLGRFEKEGHLVPTKWSSARLHERRVETIQEPLAGHMSASPSEILWTWDVLAGRGLDSAYTGNSSKETDFFSSARAAGTCAFLVGCGYHSALEVLHGTMLYVGQDPQYVLPEAVEMNEKETGIKEPLDVGILFHSGAATSLVEDLLNDMTSEVGNNVKSSIEIVNEEVPVAKELVEPKVSTKKKPMWQVLSDMGFESVAVPIFKVAHKLEELSKTNLKQAIKSGEEYLAYKTHKKDTEYVKRIQSFVEHLKMKQSKQVKSELHKFKEEQNPKHDKDSQFKV
;
A
#
# COMPACT_ATOMS: atom_id res chain seq x y z
N MET A 1 -28.29 -7.26 38.81
CA MET A 1 -26.83 -7.38 38.82
C MET A 1 -26.47 -8.25 37.63
N LYS A 2 -25.83 -7.64 36.62
CA LYS A 2 -25.36 -8.36 35.42
C LYS A 2 -23.90 -8.75 35.71
N ASP A 3 -23.58 -10.01 35.45
CA ASP A 3 -22.25 -10.56 35.64
C ASP A 3 -21.28 -9.98 34.61
N ASP A 4 -20.35 -9.15 35.10
CA ASP A 4 -19.11 -8.80 34.42
C ASP A 4 -18.23 -10.06 34.35
N LYS A 5 -18.25 -10.74 33.21
CA LYS A 5 -17.15 -11.63 32.84
C LYS A 5 -16.17 -10.81 32.00
N SER A 6 -15.18 -10.23 32.66
CA SER A 6 -13.95 -9.80 32.02
C SER A 6 -13.32 -11.04 31.38
N GLU A 7 -13.45 -11.19 30.07
CA GLU A 7 -12.70 -12.18 29.30
C GLU A 7 -11.21 -11.86 29.48
N SER A 8 -10.51 -12.73 30.20
CA SER A 8 -9.07 -12.64 30.38
C SER A 8 -8.39 -12.96 29.04
N PHE A 9 -7.70 -11.97 28.47
CA PHE A 9 -6.88 -12.17 27.28
C PHE A 9 -5.79 -13.22 27.56
N PRO A 10 -5.52 -14.14 26.62
CA PRO A 10 -4.52 -15.18 26.80
C PRO A 10 -3.12 -14.56 26.95
N THR A 11 -2.45 -14.88 28.05
CA THR A 11 -1.10 -14.37 28.41
C THR A 11 0.05 -15.14 27.77
N LYS A 12 -0.22 -16.17 26.96
CA LYS A 12 0.80 -16.98 26.28
C LYS A 12 0.46 -17.18 24.82
N ARG A 13 1.35 -16.70 23.93
CA ARG A 13 1.28 -16.91 22.48
C ARG A 13 1.28 -18.42 22.19
N PRO A 14 0.39 -18.93 21.32
CA PRO A 14 0.47 -20.30 20.86
C PRO A 14 1.81 -20.55 20.14
N THR A 15 2.36 -21.76 20.27
CA THR A 15 3.57 -22.17 19.54
C THR A 15 3.34 -22.03 18.03
N ARG A 16 4.03 -21.06 17.42
CA ARG A 16 3.97 -20.79 15.99
C ARG A 16 4.46 -21.98 15.19
N ARG A 17 3.67 -22.41 14.21
CA ARG A 17 4.09 -23.41 13.22
C ARG A 17 4.92 -22.71 12.16
N SER A 18 6.17 -22.40 12.47
CA SER A 18 7.07 -21.93 11.42
C SER A 18 7.25 -23.04 10.37
N PRO A 19 7.34 -22.70 9.07
CA PRO A 19 7.72 -23.64 8.02
C PRO A 19 9.01 -24.37 8.38
N PRO A 20 9.28 -25.56 7.82
CA PRO A 20 10.59 -26.19 7.90
C PRO A 20 11.67 -25.18 7.54
N ARG A 21 12.54 -24.90 8.51
CA ARG A 21 13.59 -23.88 8.43
C ARG A 21 14.88 -24.46 7.82
N GLU A 22 14.77 -25.59 7.12
CA GLU A 22 15.91 -26.29 6.55
C GLU A 22 16.54 -25.45 5.43
N ARG A 23 17.88 -25.37 5.48
CA ARG A 23 18.66 -24.58 4.53
C ARG A 23 18.72 -25.30 3.19
N VAL A 24 18.62 -24.55 2.09
CA VAL A 24 18.85 -25.06 0.73
C VAL A 24 20.10 -24.41 0.17
N GLY A 25 21.26 -24.98 0.47
CA GLY A 25 22.55 -24.34 0.22
C GLY A 25 22.70 -23.05 1.03
N GLU A 26 23.04 -21.95 0.39
CA GLU A 26 23.15 -20.61 1.02
C GLU A 26 21.80 -19.88 1.13
N HIS A 27 20.66 -20.54 0.88
CA HIS A 27 19.34 -19.92 0.94
C HIS A 27 18.52 -20.45 2.11
N VAL A 28 17.83 -19.54 2.81
CA VAL A 28 17.08 -19.80 4.05
C VAL A 28 15.65 -19.25 3.99
N ASP A 29 14.78 -19.72 4.88
CA ASP A 29 13.47 -19.09 5.06
C ASP A 29 13.66 -17.67 5.61
N PRO A 30 13.02 -16.64 5.02
CA PRO A 30 13.12 -15.30 5.57
C PRO A 30 12.51 -15.16 6.98
N SER A 31 11.63 -16.07 7.41
CA SER A 31 11.13 -16.10 8.79
C SER A 31 12.12 -16.65 9.82
N ILE A 32 13.33 -17.08 9.43
CA ILE A 32 14.34 -17.54 10.39
C ILE A 32 14.80 -16.42 11.33
N SER A 33 14.76 -15.15 10.90
CA SER A 33 15.08 -13.97 11.71
C SER A 33 14.02 -13.64 12.76
N SER A 34 12.81 -14.19 12.64
CA SER A 34 11.74 -14.13 13.65
C SER A 34 11.61 -15.41 14.47
N SER A 35 12.66 -16.23 14.49
CA SER A 35 12.65 -17.52 15.21
C SER A 35 12.61 -17.41 16.74
N LYS A 36 13.02 -16.27 17.30
CA LYS A 36 12.94 -15.98 18.74
C LYS A 36 11.78 -15.02 19.01
N ASP A 37 11.05 -15.29 20.09
CA ASP A 37 9.84 -14.54 20.46
C ASP A 37 10.11 -13.06 20.81
N ASP A 38 11.36 -12.73 21.13
CA ASP A 38 11.87 -11.40 21.49
C ASP A 38 12.61 -10.70 20.34
N SER A 39 12.61 -11.25 19.12
CA SER A 39 13.35 -10.63 18.03
C SER A 39 12.69 -9.34 17.55
N GLU A 40 13.52 -8.36 17.18
CA GLU A 40 13.06 -7.09 16.60
C GLU A 40 12.27 -7.32 15.31
N THR A 41 12.76 -8.22 14.43
CA THR A 41 12.07 -8.60 13.19
C THR A 41 10.68 -9.16 13.46
N LEU A 42 10.52 -9.98 14.51
CA LEU A 42 9.21 -10.48 14.89
C LEU A 42 8.27 -9.35 15.34
N SER A 43 8.79 -8.41 16.13
CA SER A 43 8.03 -7.23 16.58
C SER A 43 7.57 -6.37 15.39
N LEU A 44 8.44 -6.16 14.40
CA LEU A 44 8.11 -5.48 13.15
C LEU A 44 7.08 -6.27 12.30
N ALA A 45 7.17 -7.60 12.27
CA ALA A 45 6.23 -8.46 11.55
C ALA A 45 4.83 -8.41 12.18
N LEU A 46 4.75 -8.42 13.52
CA LEU A 46 3.51 -8.21 14.25
C LEU A 46 2.91 -6.83 13.96
N ARG A 47 3.70 -5.77 14.12
CA ARG A 47 3.27 -4.37 13.94
C ARG A 47 2.67 -4.12 12.55
N GLN A 48 3.36 -4.52 11.48
CA GLN A 48 2.83 -4.35 10.12
C GLN A 48 1.58 -5.21 9.87
N THR A 49 1.51 -6.42 10.42
CA THR A 49 0.35 -7.30 10.27
C THR A 49 -0.87 -6.74 11.00
N ILE A 50 -0.69 -6.17 12.20
CA ILE A 50 -1.74 -5.50 12.97
C ILE A 50 -2.35 -4.37 12.15
N SER A 51 -1.54 -3.44 11.67
CA SER A 51 -2.04 -2.28 10.93
C SER A 51 -2.70 -2.70 9.61
N ALA A 52 -2.12 -3.67 8.90
CA ALA A 52 -2.69 -4.18 7.66
C ALA A 52 -4.06 -4.83 7.86
N ARG A 53 -4.20 -5.69 8.88
CA ARG A 53 -5.48 -6.34 9.18
C ARG A 53 -6.51 -5.36 9.72
N ALA A 54 -6.09 -4.39 10.55
CA ALA A 54 -6.97 -3.33 11.03
C ALA A 54 -7.56 -2.50 9.88
N SER A 55 -6.78 -2.18 8.84
CA SER A 55 -7.30 -1.47 7.66
C SER A 55 -8.30 -2.29 6.84
N LEU A 56 -8.17 -3.62 6.80
CA LEU A 56 -9.15 -4.50 6.14
C LEU A 56 -10.42 -4.65 6.98
N TYR A 57 -10.31 -4.76 8.29
CA TYR A 57 -11.46 -4.90 9.19
C TYR A 57 -12.22 -3.59 9.36
N TRP A 58 -11.52 -2.48 9.54
CA TRP A 58 -12.11 -1.17 9.82
C TRP A 58 -11.56 -0.08 8.90
N PRO A 59 -11.76 -0.20 7.57
CA PRO A 59 -11.29 0.80 6.61
C PRO A 59 -11.90 2.18 6.88
N SER A 60 -11.16 3.24 6.54
CA SER A 60 -11.68 4.61 6.49
C SER A 60 -12.81 4.71 5.46
N LYS A 61 -13.54 5.84 5.45
CA LYS A 61 -14.58 6.07 4.45
C LYS A 61 -14.03 5.96 3.02
N GLU A 62 -12.87 6.51 2.79
CA GLU A 62 -12.31 6.63 1.45
C GLU A 62 -11.75 5.30 0.93
N LEU A 63 -11.14 4.50 1.81
CA LEU A 63 -10.78 3.13 1.44
C LEU A 63 -12.04 2.29 1.15
N ARG A 64 -13.13 2.49 1.89
CA ARG A 64 -14.42 1.84 1.56
C ARG A 64 -14.96 2.27 0.22
N ASP A 65 -14.99 3.57 -0.06
CA ASP A 65 -15.48 4.10 -1.34
C ASP A 65 -14.68 3.50 -2.52
N GLU A 66 -13.35 3.44 -2.40
CA GLU A 66 -12.48 2.84 -3.43
C GLU A 66 -12.65 1.33 -3.58
N LEU A 67 -12.87 0.61 -2.47
CA LEU A 67 -13.20 -0.81 -2.49
C LEU A 67 -14.56 -1.07 -3.14
N GLY A 68 -15.55 -0.22 -2.89
CA GLY A 68 -16.87 -0.29 -3.53
C GLY A 68 -16.78 -0.06 -5.04
N LEU A 69 -15.96 0.90 -5.48
CA LEU A 69 -15.70 1.13 -6.91
C LEU A 69 -15.01 -0.08 -7.57
N ALA A 70 -14.01 -0.66 -6.92
CA ALA A 70 -13.38 -1.88 -7.41
C ALA A 70 -14.36 -3.06 -7.49
N ALA A 71 -15.17 -3.25 -6.45
CA ALA A 71 -16.16 -4.32 -6.40
C ALA A 71 -17.16 -4.19 -7.54
N LYS A 72 -17.71 -3.00 -7.74
CA LYS A 72 -18.60 -2.68 -8.86
C LYS A 72 -17.95 -2.94 -10.22
N GLY A 73 -16.71 -2.52 -10.40
CA GLY A 73 -15.96 -2.75 -11.64
C GLY A 73 -15.73 -4.23 -11.94
N LEU A 74 -15.43 -5.03 -10.91
CA LEU A 74 -15.27 -6.48 -11.01
C LEU A 74 -16.60 -7.19 -11.28
N MET A 75 -17.70 -6.76 -10.68
CA MET A 75 -19.03 -7.29 -11.00
C MET A 75 -19.43 -7.00 -12.45
N GLY A 76 -19.17 -5.79 -12.94
CA GLY A 76 -19.36 -5.47 -14.36
C GLY A 76 -18.49 -6.34 -15.28
N TYR A 77 -17.28 -6.72 -14.86
CA TYR A 77 -16.46 -7.67 -15.61
C TYR A 77 -17.05 -9.08 -15.58
N LEU A 78 -17.56 -9.55 -14.44
CA LEU A 78 -18.25 -10.84 -14.34
C LEU A 78 -19.48 -10.87 -15.26
N ASP A 79 -20.27 -9.81 -15.29
CA ASP A 79 -21.41 -9.67 -16.20
C ASP A 79 -20.98 -9.65 -17.67
N PHE A 80 -19.88 -8.96 -17.98
CA PHE A 80 -19.28 -9.00 -19.31
C PHE A 80 -18.90 -10.43 -19.72
N LEU A 81 -18.27 -11.20 -18.82
CA LEU A 81 -17.90 -12.60 -19.09
C LEU A 81 -19.12 -13.48 -19.38
N LYS A 82 -20.26 -13.27 -18.72
CA LYS A 82 -21.52 -14.00 -19.00
C LYS A 82 -21.99 -13.85 -20.45
N THR A 83 -21.67 -12.72 -21.09
CA THR A 83 -22.06 -12.47 -22.49
C THR A 83 -21.13 -13.14 -23.50
N GLN A 84 -19.99 -13.68 -23.07
CA GLN A 84 -19.01 -14.31 -23.94
C GLN A 84 -19.39 -15.76 -24.25
N LYS A 85 -19.07 -16.23 -25.46
CA LYS A 85 -19.33 -17.61 -25.90
C LYS A 85 -18.65 -18.65 -25.00
N ASP A 86 -17.48 -18.31 -24.47
CA ASP A 86 -16.67 -19.12 -23.56
C ASP A 86 -16.80 -18.71 -22.09
N GLY A 87 -17.86 -17.96 -21.74
CA GLY A 87 -18.05 -17.30 -20.44
C GLY A 87 -17.86 -18.19 -19.22
N ASP A 88 -18.43 -19.39 -19.19
CA ASP A 88 -18.29 -20.30 -18.03
C ASP A 88 -16.84 -20.71 -17.77
N MET A 89 -16.09 -21.03 -18.83
CA MET A 89 -14.66 -21.37 -18.70
C MET A 89 -13.82 -20.16 -18.27
N LEU A 90 -14.19 -18.96 -18.69
CA LEU A 90 -13.52 -17.73 -18.27
C LEU A 90 -13.78 -17.45 -16.79
N VAL A 91 -15.01 -17.59 -16.32
CA VAL A 91 -15.36 -17.45 -14.89
C VAL A 91 -14.57 -18.45 -14.03
N ILE A 92 -14.55 -19.73 -14.42
CA ILE A 92 -13.76 -20.75 -13.72
C ILE A 92 -12.28 -20.37 -13.71
N GLY A 93 -11.75 -19.93 -14.87
CA GLY A 93 -10.36 -19.50 -15.01
C GLY A 93 -10.02 -18.29 -14.15
N LEU A 94 -10.94 -17.33 -13.99
CA LEU A 94 -10.81 -16.17 -13.13
C LEU A 94 -10.72 -16.59 -11.66
N CYS A 95 -11.58 -17.52 -11.24
CA CYS A 95 -11.67 -18.00 -9.85
C CYS A 95 -10.59 -19.02 -9.47
N ALA A 96 -9.85 -19.56 -10.44
CA ALA A 96 -8.92 -20.67 -10.24
C ALA A 96 -7.86 -20.47 -9.14
N ARG A 97 -7.43 -19.23 -8.93
CA ARG A 97 -6.48 -18.91 -7.84
C ARG A 97 -7.21 -18.66 -6.54
N LEU A 98 -8.27 -17.87 -6.55
CA LEU A 98 -9.03 -17.51 -5.36
C LEU A 98 -9.69 -18.72 -4.67
N LEU A 99 -10.32 -19.61 -5.45
CA LEU A 99 -11.07 -20.77 -4.95
C LEU A 99 -10.28 -22.08 -5.00
N GLY A 100 -9.07 -22.03 -5.57
CA GLY A 100 -8.16 -23.15 -5.65
C GLY A 100 -7.38 -23.40 -4.34
N PRO A 101 -6.48 -24.40 -4.33
CA PRO A 101 -5.77 -24.83 -3.12
C PRO A 101 -4.82 -23.78 -2.54
N GLU A 102 -4.38 -22.82 -3.36
CA GLU A 102 -3.52 -21.69 -2.98
C GLU A 102 -4.31 -20.41 -2.65
N GLY A 103 -5.64 -20.49 -2.74
CA GLY A 103 -6.54 -19.36 -2.67
C GLY A 103 -6.86 -18.86 -1.27
N LEU A 104 -7.51 -17.71 -1.22
CA LEU A 104 -8.04 -17.13 0.01
C LEU A 104 -9.37 -17.74 0.41
N ASP A 105 -10.11 -18.32 -0.54
CA ASP A 105 -11.43 -18.89 -0.26
C ASP A 105 -11.54 -20.28 -0.92
N PRO A 106 -10.72 -21.26 -0.50
CA PRO A 106 -10.69 -22.57 -1.13
C PRO A 106 -12.05 -23.27 -0.98
N GLN A 107 -12.63 -23.70 -2.10
CA GLN A 107 -13.93 -24.38 -2.12
C GLN A 107 -13.75 -25.87 -2.39
N GLU A 108 -14.29 -26.74 -1.54
CA GLU A 108 -14.12 -28.21 -1.66
C GLU A 108 -14.51 -28.73 -3.05
N PHE A 109 -15.65 -28.25 -3.58
CA PHE A 109 -16.10 -28.60 -4.93
C PHE A 109 -15.12 -28.17 -6.03
N PHE A 110 -14.42 -27.03 -5.84
CA PHE A 110 -13.38 -26.59 -6.75
C PHE A 110 -12.15 -27.49 -6.65
N LEU A 111 -11.77 -27.92 -5.43
CA LEU A 111 -10.65 -28.84 -5.19
C LEU A 111 -10.89 -30.23 -5.79
N GLU A 112 -12.11 -30.76 -5.72
CA GLU A 112 -12.48 -32.05 -6.32
C GLU A 112 -12.30 -32.06 -7.86
N VAL A 113 -12.57 -30.93 -8.53
CA VAL A 113 -12.36 -30.77 -9.97
C VAL A 113 -10.86 -30.75 -10.33
N ILE A 114 -10.03 -30.19 -9.44
CA ILE A 114 -8.57 -30.17 -9.59
C ILE A 114 -7.99 -31.59 -9.44
N ASP A 115 -8.46 -32.35 -8.45
CA ASP A 115 -8.00 -33.71 -8.17
C ASP A 115 -8.30 -34.68 -9.33
N LYS A 116 -9.33 -34.40 -10.13
CA LYS A 116 -9.64 -35.12 -11.38
C LYS A 116 -8.80 -34.66 -12.59
N LYS A 117 -7.63 -34.04 -12.38
CA LYS A 117 -6.73 -33.50 -13.43
C LYS A 117 -7.36 -32.41 -14.31
N GLY A 118 -8.29 -31.62 -13.76
CA GLY A 118 -8.92 -30.51 -14.47
C GLY A 118 -9.97 -30.92 -15.52
N ILE A 119 -10.47 -32.15 -15.47
CA ILE A 119 -11.68 -32.53 -16.21
C ILE A 119 -12.87 -31.91 -15.48
N VAL A 120 -13.38 -30.81 -16.02
CA VAL A 120 -14.63 -30.21 -15.54
C VAL A 120 -15.79 -30.94 -16.20
N GLU A 121 -16.38 -31.91 -15.50
CA GLU A 121 -17.51 -32.70 -16.01
C GLU A 121 -18.80 -31.85 -16.13
N GLU A 122 -18.97 -30.86 -15.25
CA GLU A 122 -20.11 -29.93 -15.19
C GLU A 122 -19.65 -28.46 -15.12
N PRO A 123 -19.10 -27.88 -16.23
CA PRO A 123 -18.54 -26.54 -16.21
C PRO A 123 -19.55 -25.45 -15.90
N GLU A 124 -20.81 -25.62 -16.31
CA GLU A 124 -21.90 -24.67 -16.03
C GLU A 124 -22.15 -24.53 -14.53
N ARG A 125 -22.22 -25.66 -13.81
CA ARG A 125 -22.44 -25.69 -12.36
C ARG A 125 -21.26 -25.12 -11.58
N LEU A 126 -20.02 -25.44 -11.99
CA LEU A 126 -18.83 -24.87 -11.36
C LEU A 126 -18.75 -23.36 -11.60
N ALA A 127 -19.06 -22.90 -12.81
CA ALA A 127 -19.11 -21.48 -13.12
C ALA A 127 -20.22 -20.77 -12.33
N GLU A 128 -21.38 -21.40 -12.12
CA GLU A 128 -22.44 -20.86 -11.27
C GLU A 128 -22.01 -20.71 -9.81
N LEU A 129 -21.38 -21.73 -9.22
CA LEU A 129 -20.79 -21.63 -7.89
C LEU A 129 -19.78 -20.48 -7.80
N CYS A 130 -18.83 -20.44 -8.75
CA CYS A 130 -17.83 -19.40 -8.82
C CYS A 130 -18.48 -18.00 -8.86
N ARG A 131 -19.47 -17.79 -9.72
CA ARG A 131 -20.20 -16.52 -9.80
C ARG A 131 -20.89 -16.19 -8.50
N HIS A 132 -21.66 -17.12 -7.93
CA HIS A 132 -22.42 -16.86 -6.73
C HIS A 132 -21.52 -16.47 -5.55
N THR A 133 -20.40 -17.18 -5.37
CA THR A 133 -19.39 -16.84 -4.36
C THR A 133 -18.81 -15.44 -4.60
N LEU A 134 -18.38 -15.14 -5.82
CA LEU A 134 -17.82 -13.83 -6.13
C LEU A 134 -18.83 -12.69 -5.97
N GLU A 135 -20.04 -12.84 -6.49
CA GLU A 135 -21.13 -11.86 -6.37
C GLU A 135 -21.45 -11.60 -4.89
N GLY A 136 -21.48 -12.62 -4.04
CA GLY A 136 -21.70 -12.47 -2.60
C GLY A 136 -20.65 -11.58 -1.93
N HIS A 137 -19.37 -11.80 -2.21
CA HIS A 137 -18.29 -10.96 -1.67
C HIS A 137 -18.32 -9.54 -2.24
N LEU A 138 -18.52 -9.41 -3.56
CA LEU A 138 -18.45 -8.11 -4.24
C LEU A 138 -19.66 -7.22 -3.88
N LEU A 139 -20.87 -7.76 -3.81
CA LEU A 139 -22.07 -7.02 -3.39
C LEU A 139 -21.92 -6.50 -1.96
N ALA A 140 -21.46 -7.34 -1.04
CA ALA A 140 -21.27 -6.93 0.35
C ALA A 140 -20.26 -5.77 0.48
N VAL A 141 -19.22 -5.76 -0.37
CA VAL A 141 -18.22 -4.66 -0.41
C VAL A 141 -18.78 -3.42 -1.11
N GLU A 142 -19.54 -3.57 -2.20
CA GLU A 142 -20.18 -2.45 -2.91
C GLU A 142 -21.19 -1.73 -2.02
N ASP A 143 -21.98 -2.46 -1.23
CA ASP A 143 -22.98 -1.90 -0.31
C ASP A 143 -22.35 -1.04 0.81
N GLY A 144 -21.02 -1.08 0.95
CA GLY A 144 -20.26 -0.13 1.75
C GLY A 144 -20.41 -0.32 3.27
N HIS A 145 -20.89 -1.49 3.70
CA HIS A 145 -21.12 -1.78 5.11
C HIS A 145 -19.88 -1.48 5.96
N GLU A 146 -20.14 -0.82 7.08
CA GLU A 146 -19.10 -0.50 8.05
C GLU A 146 -18.80 -1.73 8.90
N GLY A 147 -17.54 -1.91 9.25
CA GLY A 147 -17.15 -2.88 10.26
C GLY A 147 -16.44 -4.12 9.74
N PRO A 148 -16.04 -4.99 10.68
CA PRO A 148 -15.01 -6.00 10.50
C PRO A 148 -15.50 -7.29 9.86
N GLU A 149 -16.82 -7.49 9.80
CA GLU A 149 -17.45 -8.69 9.24
C GLU A 149 -17.19 -8.86 7.73
N LEU A 150 -16.77 -7.77 7.06
CA LEU A 150 -16.39 -7.78 5.63
C LEU A 150 -14.89 -7.88 5.38
N GLY A 151 -14.04 -8.06 6.41
CA GLY A 151 -12.59 -8.12 6.24
C GLY A 151 -12.16 -9.12 5.16
N HIS A 152 -12.73 -10.33 5.22
CA HIS A 152 -12.49 -11.37 4.25
C HIS A 152 -12.98 -11.00 2.84
N SER A 153 -14.22 -10.53 2.69
CA SER A 153 -14.75 -10.08 1.40
C SER A 153 -13.91 -8.98 0.77
N ARG A 154 -13.40 -8.02 1.56
CA ARG A 154 -12.49 -6.97 1.08
C ARG A 154 -11.16 -7.56 0.60
N ALA A 155 -10.59 -8.54 1.31
CA ALA A 155 -9.38 -9.23 0.88
C ALA A 155 -9.61 -10.02 -0.42
N VAL A 156 -10.76 -10.69 -0.57
CA VAL A 156 -11.18 -11.38 -1.80
C VAL A 156 -11.28 -10.40 -2.97
N THR A 157 -11.93 -9.25 -2.78
CA THR A 157 -12.01 -8.20 -3.81
C THR A 157 -10.63 -7.76 -4.29
N ILE A 158 -9.70 -7.49 -3.36
CA ILE A 158 -8.34 -7.06 -3.74
C ILE A 158 -7.54 -8.20 -4.39
N ALA A 159 -7.73 -9.44 -3.94
CA ALA A 159 -7.09 -10.61 -4.56
C ALA A 159 -7.48 -10.76 -6.04
N LEU A 160 -8.76 -10.56 -6.36
CA LEU A 160 -9.24 -10.59 -7.74
C LEU A 160 -8.61 -9.49 -8.60
N LEU A 161 -8.41 -8.27 -8.06
CA LEU A 161 -7.66 -7.22 -8.77
C LEU A 161 -6.24 -7.68 -9.11
N GLY A 162 -5.60 -8.38 -8.17
CA GLY A 162 -4.28 -8.97 -8.36
C GLY A 162 -4.26 -10.08 -9.42
N ASP A 163 -5.26 -10.95 -9.42
CA ASP A 163 -5.37 -12.03 -10.40
C ASP A 163 -5.61 -11.51 -11.82
N VAL A 164 -6.44 -10.47 -11.96
CA VAL A 164 -6.67 -9.76 -13.21
C VAL A 164 -5.39 -9.05 -13.68
N GLY A 165 -4.71 -8.35 -12.78
CA GLY A 165 -3.43 -7.73 -13.08
C GLY A 165 -2.39 -8.76 -13.53
N ALA A 166 -2.32 -9.90 -12.86
CA ALA A 166 -1.37 -10.95 -13.18
C ALA A 166 -1.60 -11.56 -14.58
N PHE A 167 -2.84 -11.87 -14.99
CA PHE A 167 -3.06 -12.47 -16.31
C PHE A 167 -2.97 -11.48 -17.47
N THR A 168 -3.13 -10.19 -17.20
CA THR A 168 -2.96 -9.13 -18.21
C THR A 168 -1.48 -8.83 -18.46
N THR A 169 -0.65 -8.89 -17.42
CA THR A 169 0.80 -8.61 -17.49
C THR A 169 1.65 -9.81 -17.95
N HIS A 170 1.20 -11.05 -17.70
CA HIS A 170 1.95 -12.27 -18.00
C HIS A 170 1.48 -12.96 -19.30
N SER A 171 2.44 -13.53 -20.04
CA SER A 171 2.18 -14.26 -21.29
C SER A 171 1.71 -15.71 -21.08
N ALA A 172 1.80 -16.23 -19.86
CA ALA A 172 1.44 -17.60 -19.51
C ALA A 172 0.76 -17.65 -18.14
N PRO A 173 -0.08 -18.67 -17.88
CA PRO A 173 -0.65 -18.88 -16.57
C PRO A 173 0.43 -19.08 -15.52
N ALA A 174 0.16 -18.60 -14.31
CA ALA A 174 1.03 -18.88 -13.18
C ALA A 174 1.08 -20.40 -12.92
N THR A 175 2.27 -20.88 -12.53
CA THR A 175 2.47 -22.25 -12.05
C THR A 175 1.52 -22.55 -10.88
N GLY A 176 0.92 -23.74 -10.83
CA GLY A 176 0.01 -24.15 -9.75
C GLY A 176 -1.46 -23.80 -9.98
N THR A 177 -1.80 -23.14 -11.09
CA THR A 177 -3.20 -22.83 -11.43
C THR A 177 -3.79 -23.85 -12.40
N VAL A 178 -5.09 -24.14 -12.29
CA VAL A 178 -5.84 -24.95 -13.28
C VAL A 178 -6.17 -24.18 -14.57
N ARG A 179 -5.68 -22.95 -14.68
CA ARG A 179 -5.88 -22.10 -15.85
C ARG A 179 -5.03 -22.62 -17.01
N THR A 180 -5.67 -23.11 -18.06
CA THR A 180 -4.96 -23.51 -19.29
C THR A 180 -4.39 -22.28 -20.02
N LYS A 181 -3.42 -22.48 -20.92
CA LYS A 181 -2.86 -21.39 -21.75
C LYS A 181 -3.94 -20.69 -22.58
N GLU A 182 -4.93 -21.45 -23.07
CA GLU A 182 -6.00 -20.90 -23.87
C GLU A 182 -6.96 -20.04 -23.04
N VAL A 183 -7.38 -20.53 -21.86
CA VAL A 183 -8.20 -19.74 -20.93
C VAL A 183 -7.46 -18.50 -20.47
N HIS A 184 -6.16 -18.58 -20.20
CA HIS A 184 -5.33 -17.41 -19.85
C HIS A 184 -5.32 -16.34 -20.95
N ARG A 185 -5.09 -16.76 -22.21
CA ARG A 185 -5.11 -15.86 -23.36
C ARG A 185 -6.49 -15.20 -23.53
N ARG A 186 -7.56 -15.99 -23.44
CA ARG A 186 -8.94 -15.51 -23.57
C ARG A 186 -9.35 -14.59 -22.42
N LEU A 187 -8.94 -14.86 -21.19
CA LEU A 187 -9.13 -13.96 -20.05
C LEU A 187 -8.47 -12.61 -20.29
N LYS A 188 -7.21 -12.61 -20.72
CA LYS A 188 -6.51 -11.37 -21.10
C LYS A 188 -7.28 -10.59 -22.17
N GLU A 189 -7.71 -11.25 -23.25
CA GLU A 189 -8.48 -10.59 -24.31
C GLU A 189 -9.80 -10.03 -23.81
N SER A 190 -10.55 -10.81 -23.02
CA SER A 190 -11.85 -10.40 -22.47
C SER A 190 -11.73 -9.20 -21.54
N PHE A 191 -10.71 -9.17 -20.67
CA PHE A 191 -10.49 -8.02 -19.80
C PHE A 191 -10.04 -6.79 -20.59
N SER A 192 -9.18 -6.96 -21.61
CA SER A 192 -8.82 -5.85 -22.50
C SER A 192 -10.04 -5.25 -23.19
N ASP A 193 -10.96 -6.08 -23.68
CA ASP A 193 -12.21 -5.61 -24.30
C ASP A 193 -13.10 -4.89 -23.29
N TYR A 194 -13.24 -5.43 -22.08
CA TYR A 194 -14.00 -4.79 -21.02
C TYR A 194 -13.40 -3.43 -20.61
N ALA A 195 -12.08 -3.36 -20.42
CA ALA A 195 -11.38 -2.12 -20.10
C ALA A 195 -11.56 -1.04 -21.20
N LEU A 196 -11.57 -1.45 -22.47
CA LEU A 196 -11.85 -0.54 -23.60
C LEU A 196 -13.31 -0.10 -23.63
N GLN A 197 -14.25 -1.01 -23.33
CA GLN A 197 -15.67 -0.68 -23.21
C GLN A 197 -15.91 0.37 -22.12
N LEU A 198 -15.23 0.30 -20.99
CA LEU A 198 -15.29 1.32 -19.93
C LEU A 198 -14.86 2.72 -20.42
N GLU A 199 -13.98 2.78 -21.44
CA GLU A 199 -13.55 4.03 -22.09
C GLU A 199 -14.35 4.40 -23.34
N GLY A 200 -15.38 3.62 -23.70
CA GLY A 200 -16.13 3.82 -24.95
C GLY A 200 -15.32 3.52 -26.21
N LYS A 201 -14.31 2.66 -26.12
CA LYS A 201 -13.44 2.20 -27.23
C LYS A 201 -13.80 0.79 -27.69
N SER A 202 -13.32 0.41 -28.88
CA SER A 202 -13.59 -0.91 -29.48
C SER A 202 -12.42 -1.88 -29.27
N SER A 203 -12.62 -3.16 -29.56
CA SER A 203 -11.58 -4.19 -29.50
C SER A 203 -10.40 -3.97 -30.45
N GLU A 204 -10.50 -3.06 -31.42
CA GLU A 204 -9.39 -2.70 -32.32
C GLU A 204 -8.27 -1.96 -31.55
N ASP A 205 -8.60 -1.36 -30.41
CA ASP A 205 -7.70 -0.57 -29.57
C ASP A 205 -6.99 -1.39 -28.47
N ARG A 206 -7.01 -2.73 -28.53
CA ARG A 206 -6.35 -3.63 -27.56
C ARG A 206 -4.86 -3.31 -27.33
N HIS A 207 -4.19 -2.75 -28.34
CA HIS A 207 -2.81 -2.29 -28.22
C HIS A 207 -2.63 -1.24 -27.09
N LEU A 208 -3.63 -0.40 -26.81
CA LEU A 208 -3.58 0.60 -25.74
C LEU A 208 -3.53 -0.05 -24.34
N VAL A 209 -4.27 -1.16 -24.16
CA VAL A 209 -4.24 -1.94 -22.91
C VAL A 209 -2.87 -2.61 -22.74
N ASP A 210 -2.33 -3.20 -23.80
CA ASP A 210 -0.99 -3.79 -23.80
C ASP A 210 0.10 -2.75 -23.52
N GLU A 211 -0.01 -1.54 -24.07
CA GLU A 211 0.91 -0.44 -23.76
C GLU A 211 0.80 0.00 -22.30
N SER A 212 -0.43 0.12 -21.79
CA SER A 212 -0.69 0.50 -20.39
C SER A 212 -0.10 -0.51 -19.40
N THR A 213 -0.38 -1.80 -19.60
CA THR A 213 0.18 -2.88 -18.76
C THR A 213 1.71 -2.95 -18.85
N LYS A 214 2.30 -2.79 -20.04
CA LYS A 214 3.76 -2.72 -20.23
C LYS A 214 4.38 -1.54 -19.47
N ARG A 215 3.74 -0.37 -19.48
CA ARG A 215 4.20 0.79 -18.69
C ARG A 215 4.15 0.48 -17.19
N ALA A 216 3.04 -0.07 -16.70
CA ALA A 216 2.90 -0.43 -15.30
C ALA A 216 3.99 -1.41 -14.85
N ARG A 217 4.26 -2.45 -15.65
CA ARG A 217 5.34 -3.42 -15.39
C ARG A 217 6.72 -2.77 -15.43
N LYS A 218 6.98 -1.87 -16.38
CA LYS A 218 8.27 -1.17 -16.49
C LYS A 218 8.57 -0.26 -15.30
N ILE A 219 7.54 0.29 -14.66
CA ILE A 219 7.71 1.23 -13.55
C ILE A 219 7.64 0.50 -12.20
N GLY A 220 6.70 -0.43 -12.04
CA GLY A 220 6.37 -1.04 -10.74
C GLY A 220 6.51 -2.55 -10.66
N GLY A 221 6.98 -3.19 -11.72
CA GLY A 221 7.17 -4.65 -11.74
C GLY A 221 8.25 -5.08 -10.75
N GLY A 222 8.15 -6.31 -10.23
CA GLY A 222 9.08 -6.84 -9.21
C GLY A 222 10.52 -7.06 -9.68
N GLU A 223 10.82 -6.83 -10.96
CA GLU A 223 12.18 -6.74 -11.51
C GLU A 223 12.81 -5.34 -11.31
N VAL A 224 11.97 -4.32 -11.09
CA VAL A 224 12.34 -2.89 -11.01
C VAL A 224 12.23 -2.39 -9.57
N VAL A 225 11.16 -2.77 -8.87
CA VAL A 225 10.96 -2.38 -7.48
C VAL A 225 11.62 -3.39 -6.53
N GLY A 226 12.53 -2.88 -5.70
CA GLY A 226 13.21 -3.69 -4.69
C GLY A 226 12.31 -4.15 -3.54
N PRO A 227 12.79 -5.11 -2.73
CA PRO A 227 14.06 -5.82 -2.89
C PRO A 227 14.02 -6.80 -4.08
N THR A 228 15.13 -6.94 -4.82
CA THR A 228 15.22 -7.64 -6.11
C THR A 228 14.76 -9.10 -6.04
N LYS A 229 13.50 -9.36 -6.43
CA LYS A 229 12.83 -10.66 -6.18
C LYS A 229 13.40 -11.82 -6.99
N GLY A 230 13.62 -11.63 -8.29
CA GLY A 230 14.04 -12.72 -9.20
C GLY A 230 15.47 -13.25 -8.97
N PRO A 231 16.49 -12.38 -8.79
CA PRO A 231 17.88 -12.82 -8.62
C PRO A 231 18.19 -13.40 -7.24
N GLU A 232 17.47 -12.99 -6.19
CA GLU A 232 17.79 -13.34 -4.79
C GLU A 232 17.00 -14.53 -4.25
N ARG A 233 15.99 -15.00 -4.99
CA ARG A 233 15.03 -15.99 -4.51
C ARG A 233 15.17 -17.31 -5.23
N LYS A 234 15.23 -18.38 -4.43
CA LYS A 234 15.22 -19.75 -4.92
C LYS A 234 13.91 -20.42 -4.53
N ARG A 235 13.09 -20.80 -5.53
CA ARG A 235 11.92 -21.65 -5.29
C ARG A 235 12.39 -23.01 -4.79
N VAL A 236 11.64 -23.56 -3.85
CA VAL A 236 11.85 -24.93 -3.37
C VAL A 236 10.59 -25.72 -3.65
N GLU A 237 10.76 -26.95 -4.13
CA GLU A 237 9.65 -27.88 -4.31
C GLU A 237 9.27 -28.46 -2.94
N GLU A 238 8.52 -27.68 -2.17
CA GLU A 238 7.97 -28.06 -0.87
C GLU A 238 6.43 -27.97 -0.92
N GLU A 239 5.77 -28.75 -0.08
CA GLU A 239 4.32 -28.63 0.11
C GLU A 239 3.99 -27.21 0.61
N SER A 240 2.98 -26.58 0.02
CA SER A 240 2.56 -25.23 0.42
C SER A 240 1.88 -25.29 1.79
N ILE A 241 2.52 -24.69 2.79
CA ILE A 241 2.03 -24.67 4.18
C ILE A 241 1.08 -23.47 4.36
N PRO A 242 -0.04 -23.63 5.10
CA PRO A 242 -0.87 -22.50 5.49
C PRO A 242 -0.10 -21.43 6.25
N ARG A 243 -0.27 -20.17 5.88
CA ARG A 243 0.32 -18.99 6.52
C ARG A 243 -0.75 -17.96 6.79
N THR A 244 -0.68 -17.32 7.94
CA THR A 244 -1.52 -16.18 8.30
C THR A 244 -0.67 -14.94 8.52
N GLY A 245 -0.74 -13.94 7.64
CA GLY A 245 0.07 -12.73 7.80
C GLY A 245 1.59 -12.95 7.70
N ILE A 246 2.37 -11.90 7.95
CA ILE A 246 3.83 -11.97 7.83
C ILE A 246 4.41 -12.78 8.98
N HIS A 247 5.30 -13.73 8.64
CA HIS A 247 5.95 -14.64 9.60
C HIS A 247 4.95 -15.40 10.49
N ASP A 248 3.77 -15.69 9.93
CA ASP A 248 2.65 -16.38 10.57
C ASP A 248 2.10 -15.66 11.82
N CYS A 249 2.16 -14.32 11.83
CA CYS A 249 1.63 -13.50 12.93
C CYS A 249 0.09 -13.33 12.90
N GLY A 250 -0.58 -13.71 11.82
CA GLY A 250 -1.95 -13.32 11.52
C GLY A 250 -2.97 -13.82 12.53
N LYS A 251 -2.82 -15.06 13.00
CA LYS A 251 -3.65 -15.58 14.10
C LYS A 251 -3.48 -14.75 15.38
N ASP A 252 -2.24 -14.53 15.82
CA ASP A 252 -1.96 -13.72 17.03
C ASP A 252 -2.58 -12.33 16.89
N VAL A 253 -2.46 -11.72 15.70
CA VAL A 253 -3.04 -10.41 15.40
C VAL A 253 -4.56 -10.43 15.43
N ASP A 254 -5.21 -11.45 14.88
CA ASP A 254 -6.66 -11.58 14.95
C ASP A 254 -7.14 -11.77 16.40
N GLU A 255 -6.40 -12.47 17.24
CA GLU A 255 -6.70 -12.57 18.67
C GLU A 255 -6.60 -11.20 19.35
N LEU A 256 -5.52 -10.45 19.09
CA LEU A 256 -5.30 -9.10 19.64
C LEU A 256 -6.35 -8.09 19.17
N LEU A 257 -6.78 -8.17 17.91
CA LEU A 257 -7.85 -7.34 17.36
C LEU A 257 -9.25 -7.84 17.76
N GLY A 258 -9.35 -8.95 18.49
CA GLY A 258 -10.62 -9.56 18.88
C GLY A 258 -11.46 -10.03 17.70
N ARG A 259 -10.82 -10.50 16.62
CA ARG A 259 -11.40 -10.97 15.36
C ARG A 259 -11.19 -12.45 15.07
N PHE A 260 -10.35 -13.17 15.82
CA PHE A 260 -10.10 -14.59 15.58
C PHE A 260 -11.40 -15.41 15.60
N GLU A 261 -11.60 -16.24 14.57
CA GLU A 261 -12.80 -17.08 14.35
C GLU A 261 -14.15 -16.33 14.32
N LYS A 262 -14.14 -14.99 14.21
CA LYS A 262 -15.35 -14.19 13.97
C LYS A 262 -15.64 -14.07 12.48
N GLU A 263 -16.86 -13.70 12.14
CA GLU A 263 -17.25 -13.46 10.75
C GLU A 263 -16.28 -12.46 10.08
N GLY A 264 -15.94 -12.68 8.81
CA GLY A 264 -15.01 -11.80 8.10
C GLY A 264 -13.54 -11.85 8.54
N HIS A 265 -13.13 -12.72 9.47
CA HIS A 265 -11.71 -12.90 9.80
C HIS A 265 -10.92 -13.41 8.58
N LEU A 266 -9.63 -13.07 8.51
CA LEU A 266 -8.79 -13.48 7.40
C LEU A 266 -8.26 -14.91 7.61
N VAL A 267 -8.67 -15.81 6.73
CA VAL A 267 -8.25 -17.21 6.75
C VAL A 267 -6.79 -17.39 6.29
N PRO A 268 -6.14 -18.52 6.66
CA PRO A 268 -4.80 -18.84 6.19
C PRO A 268 -4.73 -18.98 4.67
N THR A 269 -3.66 -18.47 4.05
CA THR A 269 -3.35 -18.67 2.63
C THR A 269 -2.25 -19.70 2.46
N LYS A 270 -2.24 -20.41 1.34
CA LYS A 270 -1.16 -21.34 0.97
C LYS A 270 -0.45 -20.81 -0.26
N TRP A 271 0.87 -20.67 -0.19
CA TRP A 271 1.66 -20.31 -1.36
C TRP A 271 3.04 -20.94 -1.29
N SER A 272 3.57 -21.27 -2.47
CA SER A 272 4.92 -21.81 -2.61
C SER A 272 5.95 -20.77 -2.18
N SER A 273 6.68 -21.06 -1.10
CA SER A 273 7.70 -20.13 -0.60
C SER A 273 9.00 -20.25 -1.38
N ALA A 274 9.62 -19.11 -1.64
CA ALA A 274 10.98 -19.02 -2.08
C ALA A 274 11.90 -18.68 -0.90
N ARG A 275 13.09 -19.25 -0.91
CA ARG A 275 14.15 -19.00 0.07
C ARG A 275 14.99 -17.83 -0.43
N LEU A 276 15.50 -17.02 0.50
CA LEU A 276 16.40 -15.90 0.19
C LEU A 276 17.82 -16.26 0.60
N HIS A 277 18.81 -15.64 -0.05
CA HIS A 277 20.21 -15.80 0.34
C HIS A 277 20.41 -15.43 1.83
N GLU A 278 21.14 -16.25 2.59
CA GLU A 278 21.31 -16.10 4.05
C GLU A 278 21.80 -14.70 4.45
N ARG A 279 22.89 -14.22 3.82
CA ARG A 279 23.38 -12.85 4.00
C ARG A 279 22.29 -11.78 3.91
N ARG A 280 21.34 -11.92 2.99
CA ARG A 280 20.24 -10.96 2.82
C ARG A 280 19.34 -10.91 4.04
N VAL A 281 19.00 -12.09 4.56
CA VAL A 281 18.15 -12.24 5.75
C VAL A 281 18.89 -11.80 7.02
N GLU A 282 20.20 -11.97 7.08
CA GLU A 282 21.03 -11.53 8.22
C GLU A 282 21.26 -10.02 8.25
N THR A 283 21.39 -9.36 7.10
CA THR A 283 21.71 -7.93 7.03
C THR A 283 20.49 -7.01 7.10
N ILE A 284 19.29 -7.54 6.84
CA ILE A 284 18.03 -6.77 6.85
C ILE A 284 17.25 -7.09 8.12
N GLN A 285 17.09 -6.09 8.98
CA GLN A 285 16.26 -6.19 10.19
C GLN A 285 14.75 -6.21 9.89
N GLU A 286 14.34 -5.58 8.78
CA GLU A 286 12.95 -5.60 8.31
C GLU A 286 12.48 -7.03 8.00
N PRO A 287 11.21 -7.37 8.27
CA PRO A 287 10.65 -8.64 7.83
C PRO A 287 10.70 -8.77 6.32
N LEU A 288 11.09 -9.95 5.85
CA LEU A 288 11.03 -10.31 4.43
C LEU A 288 10.01 -11.43 4.24
N ALA A 289 9.29 -11.42 3.12
CA ALA A 289 8.45 -12.54 2.69
C ALA A 289 9.13 -13.33 1.57
N GLY A 290 8.83 -14.63 1.51
CA GLY A 290 9.33 -15.55 0.49
C GLY A 290 8.43 -15.65 -0.75
N HIS A 291 7.43 -14.80 -0.93
CA HIS A 291 6.43 -14.99 -1.99
C HIS A 291 6.89 -14.41 -3.34
N MET A 292 6.58 -15.10 -4.44
CA MET A 292 7.07 -14.74 -5.78
C MET A 292 6.01 -14.10 -6.69
N SER A 293 4.76 -13.96 -6.23
CA SER A 293 3.62 -13.53 -7.06
C SER A 293 2.93 -12.30 -6.50
N ALA A 294 2.10 -11.66 -7.33
CA ALA A 294 1.41 -10.40 -7.04
C ALA A 294 2.38 -9.24 -6.77
N SER A 295 2.47 -8.28 -7.70
CA SER A 295 3.10 -7.00 -7.40
C SER A 295 2.06 -5.95 -7.02
N PRO A 296 2.42 -4.94 -6.20
CA PRO A 296 1.56 -3.78 -6.01
C PRO A 296 1.10 -3.17 -7.34
N SER A 297 1.96 -3.17 -8.36
CA SER A 297 1.62 -2.62 -9.67
C SER A 297 0.50 -3.35 -10.40
N GLU A 298 0.38 -4.67 -10.23
CA GLU A 298 -0.69 -5.45 -10.85
C GLU A 298 -2.05 -5.12 -10.25
N ILE A 299 -2.12 -5.09 -8.92
CA ILE A 299 -3.34 -4.75 -8.19
C ILE A 299 -3.74 -3.30 -8.51
N LEU A 300 -2.81 -2.36 -8.36
CA LEU A 300 -3.09 -0.93 -8.51
C LEU A 300 -3.40 -0.52 -9.95
N TRP A 301 -2.78 -1.16 -10.94
CA TRP A 301 -3.14 -0.95 -12.35
C TRP A 301 -4.58 -1.37 -12.63
N THR A 302 -4.97 -2.59 -12.21
CA THR A 302 -6.34 -3.07 -12.39
C THR A 302 -7.33 -2.18 -11.66
N TRP A 303 -7.01 -1.80 -10.41
CA TRP A 303 -7.86 -0.92 -9.61
C TRP A 303 -8.11 0.41 -10.30
N ASP A 304 -7.08 1.05 -10.85
CA ASP A 304 -7.22 2.32 -11.58
C ASP A 304 -8.11 2.20 -12.82
N VAL A 305 -7.97 1.11 -13.58
CA VAL A 305 -8.80 0.84 -14.78
C VAL A 305 -10.27 0.70 -14.37
N LEU A 306 -10.55 -0.11 -13.36
CA LEU A 306 -11.91 -0.35 -12.87
C LEU A 306 -12.54 0.86 -12.17
N ALA A 307 -11.72 1.69 -11.53
CA ALA A 307 -12.15 2.97 -10.96
C ALA A 307 -12.34 4.07 -12.02
N GLY A 308 -12.15 3.76 -13.31
CA GLY A 308 -12.41 4.70 -14.40
C GLY A 308 -11.36 5.80 -14.57
N ARG A 309 -10.14 5.62 -14.04
CA ARG A 309 -9.03 6.58 -14.24
C ARG A 309 -8.45 6.55 -15.66
N GLY A 310 -8.78 5.49 -16.40
CA GLY A 310 -8.37 5.25 -17.77
C GLY A 310 -7.00 4.59 -17.90
N LEU A 311 -6.77 3.97 -19.05
CA LEU A 311 -5.57 3.23 -19.44
C LEU A 311 -4.33 4.14 -19.48
N ASP A 312 -4.50 5.38 -19.90
CA ASP A 312 -3.43 6.40 -19.87
C ASP A 312 -3.08 6.78 -18.43
N SER A 313 -4.10 6.79 -17.55
CA SER A 313 -4.14 6.95 -16.09
C SER A 313 -3.30 5.94 -15.28
N ALA A 314 -3.44 4.68 -15.68
CA ALA A 314 -3.33 3.56 -14.76
C ALA A 314 -1.90 3.31 -14.24
N TYR A 315 -1.84 2.98 -12.95
CA TYR A 315 -0.66 2.82 -12.12
C TYR A 315 0.19 4.10 -11.99
N THR A 316 0.79 4.60 -13.07
CA THR A 316 1.68 5.77 -13.01
C THR A 316 1.66 6.63 -14.28
N GLY A 317 0.60 6.53 -15.11
CA GLY A 317 0.55 7.19 -16.42
C GLY A 317 -0.20 8.54 -16.47
N ASN A 318 0.37 9.51 -17.20
CA ASN A 318 0.14 10.96 -17.21
C ASN A 318 0.62 11.70 -15.96
N SER A 319 1.87 12.17 -15.98
CA SER A 319 2.54 12.91 -14.90
C SER A 319 1.87 14.25 -14.52
N SER A 320 0.95 14.75 -15.36
CA SER A 320 0.15 15.94 -15.07
C SER A 320 -1.12 15.66 -14.26
N LYS A 321 -1.60 14.40 -14.24
CA LYS A 321 -2.70 13.95 -13.40
C LYS A 321 -2.12 13.36 -12.13
N GLU A 322 -2.38 14.03 -11.02
CA GLU A 322 -1.76 13.72 -9.75
C GLU A 322 -2.32 12.45 -9.12
N THR A 323 -1.57 11.95 -8.15
CA THR A 323 -1.99 10.95 -7.18
C THR A 323 -2.84 11.66 -6.15
N ASP A 324 -4.15 11.45 -6.26
CA ASP A 324 -5.13 12.04 -5.37
C ASP A 324 -5.19 11.28 -4.03
N PHE A 325 -6.02 11.77 -3.12
CA PHE A 325 -6.32 11.09 -1.87
C PHE A 325 -6.75 9.62 -2.13
N PHE A 326 -7.49 9.38 -3.21
CA PHE A 326 -7.94 8.06 -3.63
C PHE A 326 -6.80 7.12 -4.04
N SER A 327 -5.72 7.63 -4.66
CA SER A 327 -4.49 6.85 -4.86
C SER A 327 -3.89 6.36 -3.54
N SER A 328 -3.93 7.18 -2.49
CA SER A 328 -3.41 6.73 -1.18
C SER A 328 -4.30 5.65 -0.56
N ALA A 329 -5.62 5.76 -0.72
CA ALA A 329 -6.56 4.73 -0.32
C ALA A 329 -6.31 3.40 -1.07
N ARG A 330 -6.19 3.42 -2.40
CA ARG A 330 -5.87 2.22 -3.21
C ARG A 330 -4.52 1.61 -2.83
N ALA A 331 -3.50 2.45 -2.59
CA ALA A 331 -2.18 2.00 -2.13
C ALA A 331 -2.26 1.31 -0.77
N ALA A 332 -2.99 1.91 0.18
CA ALA A 332 -3.19 1.32 1.51
C ALA A 332 -3.97 0.01 1.42
N GLY A 333 -5.05 -0.07 0.64
CA GLY A 333 -5.78 -1.32 0.41
C GLY A 333 -4.87 -2.42 -0.15
N THR A 334 -4.04 -2.08 -1.13
CA THR A 334 -3.06 -3.00 -1.70
C THR A 334 -2.04 -3.48 -0.66
N CYS A 335 -1.47 -2.57 0.14
CA CYS A 335 -0.59 -2.93 1.27
C CYS A 335 -1.30 -3.81 2.29
N ALA A 336 -2.52 -3.45 2.68
CA ALA A 336 -3.31 -4.13 3.69
C ALA A 336 -3.57 -5.58 3.30
N PHE A 337 -3.91 -5.81 2.02
CA PHE A 337 -4.06 -7.13 1.46
C PHE A 337 -2.75 -7.93 1.45
N LEU A 338 -1.70 -7.40 0.83
CA LEU A 338 -0.45 -8.12 0.62
C LEU A 338 0.27 -8.43 1.94
N VAL A 339 0.28 -7.49 2.89
CA VAL A 339 0.88 -7.65 4.22
C VAL A 339 -0.03 -8.46 5.14
N GLY A 340 -1.32 -8.13 5.20
CA GLY A 340 -2.27 -8.77 6.12
C GLY A 340 -2.49 -10.26 5.85
N CYS A 341 -2.44 -10.67 4.58
CA CYS A 341 -2.51 -12.08 4.17
C CYS A 341 -1.15 -12.79 4.25
N GLY A 342 -0.04 -12.04 4.34
CA GLY A 342 1.32 -12.57 4.46
C GLY A 342 2.02 -12.83 3.14
N TYR A 343 1.50 -12.30 2.03
CA TYR A 343 2.14 -12.41 0.72
C TYR A 343 3.41 -11.56 0.64
N HIS A 344 3.42 -10.32 1.16
CA HIS A 344 4.59 -9.43 1.07
C HIS A 344 4.77 -8.66 2.36
N SER A 345 6.01 -8.43 2.76
CA SER A 345 6.32 -7.51 3.85
C SER A 345 6.10 -6.05 3.46
N ALA A 346 6.05 -5.17 4.46
CA ALA A 346 6.07 -3.72 4.30
C ALA A 346 7.22 -3.26 3.37
N LEU A 347 8.42 -3.83 3.55
CA LEU A 347 9.58 -3.51 2.74
C LEU A 347 9.38 -3.86 1.25
N GLU A 348 8.70 -4.97 0.96
CA GLU A 348 8.48 -5.44 -0.42
C GLU A 348 7.35 -4.72 -1.16
N VAL A 349 6.44 -4.07 -0.44
CA VAL A 349 5.35 -3.28 -1.05
C VAL A 349 5.70 -1.80 -1.15
N LEU A 350 6.58 -1.30 -0.27
CA LEU A 350 6.87 0.13 -0.10
C LEU A 350 7.24 0.80 -1.43
N HIS A 351 8.27 0.32 -2.13
CA HIS A 351 8.77 0.99 -3.34
C HIS A 351 7.70 1.12 -4.42
N GLY A 352 6.99 0.03 -4.73
CA GLY A 352 5.92 0.04 -5.73
C GLY A 352 4.76 0.97 -5.36
N THR A 353 4.44 1.07 -4.07
CA THR A 353 3.41 2.01 -3.59
C THR A 353 3.87 3.46 -3.55
N MET A 354 5.14 3.72 -3.21
CA MET A 354 5.72 5.06 -3.25
C MET A 354 5.71 5.62 -4.67
N LEU A 355 6.16 4.82 -5.65
CA LEU A 355 6.06 5.20 -7.07
C LEU A 355 4.62 5.49 -7.48
N TYR A 356 3.69 4.61 -7.09
CA TYR A 356 2.27 4.77 -7.36
C TYR A 356 1.68 6.06 -6.80
N VAL A 357 2.07 6.49 -5.59
CA VAL A 357 1.63 7.77 -5.00
C VAL A 357 2.52 8.95 -5.41
N GLY A 358 3.40 8.76 -6.40
CA GLY A 358 4.18 9.82 -7.04
C GLY A 358 5.44 10.22 -6.29
N GLN A 359 5.98 9.33 -5.46
CA GLN A 359 7.21 9.49 -4.69
C GLN A 359 8.25 8.48 -5.16
N ASP A 360 9.08 8.85 -6.12
CA ASP A 360 10.19 7.99 -6.51
C ASP A 360 11.31 8.08 -5.46
N PRO A 361 11.68 6.97 -4.79
CA PRO A 361 12.79 6.93 -3.84
C PRO A 361 14.09 7.53 -4.38
N GLN A 362 14.36 7.38 -5.69
CA GLN A 362 15.56 7.94 -6.32
C GLN A 362 15.61 9.47 -6.26
N TYR A 363 14.45 10.13 -6.31
CA TYR A 363 14.35 11.59 -6.26
C TYR A 363 14.12 12.14 -4.85
N VAL A 364 13.51 11.36 -3.96
CA VAL A 364 13.25 11.81 -2.58
C VAL A 364 14.42 11.56 -1.63
N LEU A 365 15.31 10.61 -1.94
CA LEU A 365 16.50 10.27 -1.14
C LEU A 365 17.80 10.32 -1.97
N PRO A 366 18.12 11.44 -2.65
CA PRO A 366 19.27 11.51 -3.55
C PRO A 366 20.60 11.28 -2.84
N GLU A 367 20.72 11.67 -1.57
CA GLU A 367 21.92 11.44 -0.78
C GLU A 367 22.13 9.95 -0.47
N ALA A 368 21.04 9.21 -0.25
CA ALA A 368 21.12 7.78 0.03
C ALA A 368 21.44 6.97 -1.24
N VAL A 369 20.94 7.42 -2.39
CA VAL A 369 21.36 6.92 -3.71
C VAL A 369 22.87 7.14 -3.92
N GLU A 370 23.37 8.35 -3.64
CA GLU A 370 24.79 8.69 -3.78
C GLU A 370 25.68 7.88 -2.83
N MET A 371 25.24 7.66 -1.59
CA MET A 371 25.96 6.80 -0.63
C MET A 371 26.02 5.35 -1.12
N ASN A 372 24.89 4.79 -1.58
CA ASN A 372 24.87 3.44 -2.14
C ASN A 372 25.78 3.31 -3.37
N GLU A 373 25.77 4.28 -4.29
CA GLU A 373 26.67 4.29 -5.45
C GLU A 373 28.16 4.34 -5.01
N LYS A 374 28.49 5.12 -3.98
CA LYS A 374 29.86 5.18 -3.44
C LYS A 374 30.30 3.90 -2.75
N GLU A 375 29.42 3.25 -2.01
CA GLU A 375 29.73 2.04 -1.25
C GLU A 375 29.77 0.79 -2.13
N THR A 376 28.85 0.68 -3.09
CA THR A 376 28.68 -0.51 -3.92
C THR A 376 29.33 -0.39 -5.30
N GLY A 377 29.58 0.84 -5.79
CA GLY A 377 30.02 1.11 -7.15
C GLY A 377 28.95 0.86 -8.22
N ILE A 378 27.70 0.57 -7.83
CA ILE A 378 26.59 0.23 -8.72
C ILE A 378 25.60 1.39 -8.81
N LYS A 379 25.25 1.76 -10.04
CA LYS A 379 24.37 2.90 -10.35
C LYS A 379 22.89 2.54 -10.56
N GLU A 380 22.56 1.25 -10.71
CA GLU A 380 21.19 0.75 -10.98
C GLU A 380 20.94 -0.65 -10.35
N PRO A 381 19.69 -1.03 -10.01
CA PRO A 381 18.60 -0.23 -9.44
C PRO A 381 18.71 -0.13 -7.91
N LEU A 382 18.11 0.92 -7.35
CA LEU A 382 18.11 1.24 -5.92
C LEU A 382 17.43 0.13 -5.11
N ASP A 383 18.20 -0.53 -4.27
CA ASP A 383 17.68 -1.53 -3.35
C ASP A 383 17.06 -0.87 -2.12
N VAL A 384 15.73 -0.79 -2.10
CA VAL A 384 14.99 -0.21 -0.96
C VAL A 384 15.20 -0.96 0.34
N GLY A 385 15.65 -2.22 0.30
CA GLY A 385 16.07 -2.98 1.49
C GLY A 385 17.23 -2.35 2.24
N ILE A 386 18.11 -1.64 1.53
CA ILE A 386 19.24 -0.91 2.11
C ILE A 386 18.79 0.47 2.62
N LEU A 387 17.78 1.07 1.99
CA LEU A 387 17.36 2.44 2.33
C LEU A 387 16.40 2.51 3.51
N PHE A 388 15.49 1.56 3.60
CA PHE A 388 14.40 1.57 4.58
C PHE A 388 14.57 0.41 5.55
N HIS A 389 15.73 0.39 6.22
CA HIS A 389 16.08 -0.62 7.22
C HIS A 389 15.57 -0.22 8.63
N SER A 390 15.80 -1.10 9.62
CA SER A 390 15.53 -0.83 11.05
C SER A 390 14.12 -0.33 11.36
N GLY A 391 13.11 -0.94 10.74
CA GLY A 391 11.70 -0.61 10.97
C GLY A 391 11.19 0.62 10.22
N ALA A 392 12.02 1.28 9.40
CA ALA A 392 11.60 2.42 8.60
C ALA A 392 10.52 2.03 7.58
N ALA A 393 10.69 0.94 6.83
CA ALA A 393 9.68 0.51 5.87
C ALA A 393 8.38 0.11 6.57
N THR A 394 8.50 -0.62 7.70
CA THR A 394 7.35 -0.98 8.54
C THR A 394 6.59 0.27 9.01
N SER A 395 7.29 1.30 9.49
CA SER A 395 6.67 2.54 9.99
C SER A 395 5.97 3.32 8.87
N LEU A 396 6.60 3.43 7.69
CA LEU A 396 6.00 4.13 6.54
C LEU A 396 4.73 3.47 6.03
N VAL A 397 4.75 2.13 5.91
CA VAL A 397 3.57 1.38 5.47
C VAL A 397 2.49 1.42 6.54
N GLU A 398 2.86 1.35 7.82
CA GLU A 398 1.91 1.52 8.91
C GLU A 398 1.24 2.90 8.89
N ASP A 399 1.99 3.99 8.70
CA ASP A 399 1.41 5.33 8.65
C ASP A 399 0.35 5.43 7.54
N LEU A 400 0.65 4.89 6.36
CA LEU A 400 -0.29 4.82 5.24
C LEU A 400 -1.55 4.00 5.60
N LEU A 401 -1.37 2.87 6.29
CA LEU A 401 -2.48 2.01 6.71
C LEU A 401 -3.34 2.66 7.79
N ASN A 402 -2.73 3.33 8.77
CA ASN A 402 -3.42 4.01 9.86
C ASN A 402 -4.29 5.15 9.35
N ASP A 403 -3.82 5.90 8.36
CA ASP A 403 -4.61 6.95 7.71
C ASP A 403 -5.88 6.40 7.05
N MET A 404 -5.78 5.18 6.52
CA MET A 404 -6.87 4.50 5.83
C MET A 404 -7.62 3.52 6.74
N THR A 405 -7.40 3.63 8.05
CA THR A 405 -8.14 2.92 9.09
C THR A 405 -9.06 3.91 9.78
N SER A 406 -10.33 3.53 9.97
CA SER A 406 -11.30 4.35 10.68
C SER A 406 -10.90 4.59 12.14
N GLU A 407 -11.50 5.61 12.76
CA GLU A 407 -11.27 5.92 14.18
C GLU A 407 -11.54 4.71 15.09
N VAL A 408 -12.59 3.94 14.80
CA VAL A 408 -12.91 2.71 15.55
C VAL A 408 -11.77 1.70 15.46
N GLY A 409 -11.25 1.44 14.25
CA GLY A 409 -10.14 0.53 14.05
C GLY A 409 -8.86 1.00 14.75
N ASN A 410 -8.56 2.29 14.67
CA ASN A 410 -7.40 2.89 15.34
C ASN A 410 -7.52 2.82 16.87
N ASN A 411 -8.72 2.97 17.43
CA ASN A 411 -8.97 2.83 18.86
C ASN A 411 -8.81 1.37 19.34
N VAL A 412 -9.27 0.40 18.55
CA VAL A 412 -9.02 -1.03 18.83
C VAL A 412 -7.51 -1.30 18.79
N LYS A 413 -6.82 -0.80 17.76
CA LYS A 413 -5.37 -0.97 17.62
C LYS A 413 -4.59 -0.37 18.78
N SER A 414 -4.91 0.86 19.18
CA SER A 414 -4.20 1.58 20.25
C SER A 414 -4.41 0.96 21.63
N SER A 415 -5.48 0.17 21.82
CA SER A 415 -5.71 -0.60 23.05
C SER A 415 -4.86 -1.86 23.18
N ILE A 416 -4.13 -2.25 22.12
CA ILE A 416 -3.23 -3.39 22.14
C ILE A 416 -1.93 -2.98 22.83
N GLU A 417 -1.68 -3.53 24.02
CA GLU A 417 -0.38 -3.46 24.67
C GLU A 417 0.62 -4.37 23.93
N ILE A 418 1.35 -3.79 22.98
CA ILE A 418 2.56 -4.45 22.45
C ILE A 418 3.67 -4.13 23.44
N VAL A 419 4.17 -5.16 24.14
CA VAL A 419 5.36 -5.04 25.00
C VAL A 419 6.57 -4.72 24.10
N ASN A 420 6.80 -3.44 23.87
CA ASN A 420 8.04 -2.92 23.34
C ASN A 420 8.82 -2.36 24.53
N GLU A 421 9.92 -3.01 24.92
CA GLU A 421 10.94 -2.33 25.70
C GLU A 421 11.52 -1.23 24.81
N GLU A 422 11.10 0.01 25.03
CA GLU A 422 11.74 1.16 24.40
C GLU A 422 13.21 1.19 24.83
N VAL A 423 14.12 0.81 23.94
CA VAL A 423 15.53 1.15 24.10
C VAL A 423 15.62 2.66 23.83
N PRO A 424 16.01 3.48 24.83
CA PRO A 424 16.13 4.91 24.63
C PRO A 424 17.27 5.18 23.64
N VAL A 425 16.92 5.57 22.42
CA VAL A 425 17.90 6.09 21.46
C VAL A 425 18.42 7.41 22.03
N ALA A 426 19.66 7.38 22.52
CA ALA A 426 20.35 8.57 22.95
C ALA A 426 20.43 9.55 21.76
N LYS A 427 19.69 10.66 21.85
CA LYS A 427 19.80 11.78 20.91
C LYS A 427 21.16 12.43 21.10
N GLU A 428 22.16 11.99 20.35
CA GLU A 428 23.39 12.74 20.20
C GLU A 428 23.10 13.96 19.30
N LEU A 429 22.95 15.12 19.94
CA LEU A 429 22.81 16.41 19.28
C LEU A 429 24.15 16.78 18.63
N VAL A 430 24.35 16.36 17.38
CA VAL A 430 25.41 16.89 16.53
C VAL A 430 24.88 18.17 15.86
N GLU A 431 25.32 19.32 16.34
CA GLU A 431 25.07 20.60 15.66
C GLU A 431 25.72 20.60 14.26
N PRO A 432 24.96 20.85 13.18
CA PRO A 432 25.53 20.90 11.85
C PRO A 432 26.19 22.26 11.59
N LYS A 433 27.46 22.23 11.19
CA LYS A 433 28.17 23.37 10.60
C LYS A 433 27.41 23.87 9.37
N VAL A 434 27.15 25.17 9.36
CA VAL A 434 26.44 25.89 8.29
C VAL A 434 27.14 25.68 6.94
N SER A 435 26.50 24.92 6.06
CA SER A 435 26.83 24.80 4.65
C SER A 435 25.65 25.34 3.84
N THR A 436 25.92 26.21 2.88
CA THR A 436 24.96 26.89 1.98
C THR A 436 24.29 25.97 0.95
N LYS A 437 24.23 24.65 1.20
CA LYS A 437 23.57 23.68 0.32
C LYS A 437 22.07 23.57 0.63
N LYS A 438 21.26 23.33 -0.40
CA LYS A 438 19.81 23.08 -0.27
C LYS A 438 19.58 21.98 0.77
N LYS A 439 18.62 22.19 1.69
CA LYS A 439 18.27 21.19 2.71
C LYS A 439 17.65 19.96 2.05
N PRO A 440 18.10 18.74 2.36
CA PRO A 440 17.53 17.52 1.80
C PRO A 440 16.02 17.39 2.11
N MET A 441 15.27 16.70 1.24
CA MET A 441 13.79 16.58 1.35
C MET A 441 13.34 16.06 2.71
N TRP A 442 14.04 15.07 3.27
CA TRP A 442 13.72 14.54 4.59
C TRP A 442 13.79 15.61 5.69
N GLN A 443 14.76 16.53 5.60
CA GLN A 443 14.91 17.62 6.56
C GLN A 443 13.81 18.67 6.38
N VAL A 444 13.37 18.91 5.14
CA VAL A 444 12.21 19.78 4.85
C VAL A 444 10.92 19.20 5.43
N LEU A 445 10.72 17.88 5.34
CA LEU A 445 9.56 17.19 5.93
C LEU A 445 9.66 17.15 7.47
N SER A 446 10.86 16.92 8.01
CA SER A 446 11.10 16.98 9.45
C SER A 446 10.82 18.37 10.03
N ASP A 447 11.19 19.44 9.32
CA ASP A 447 10.88 20.82 9.68
C ASP A 447 9.36 21.12 9.68
N MET A 448 8.57 20.28 9.01
CA MET A 448 7.09 20.34 9.06
C MET A 448 6.50 19.45 10.18
N GLY A 449 7.34 18.73 10.92
CA GLY A 449 6.94 17.80 11.97
C GLY A 449 6.61 16.40 11.48
N PHE A 450 7.09 16.00 10.30
CA PHE A 450 7.00 14.60 9.86
C PHE A 450 8.23 13.83 10.31
N GLU A 451 8.01 12.64 10.89
CA GLU A 451 9.10 11.72 11.26
C GLU A 451 9.56 10.86 10.07
N SER A 452 8.87 11.00 8.94
CA SER A 452 9.01 10.20 7.73
C SER A 452 9.42 11.04 6.52
N VAL A 453 10.18 10.40 5.62
CA VAL A 453 10.61 10.96 4.33
C VAL A 453 9.62 10.69 3.19
N ALA A 454 8.66 9.80 3.41
CA ALA A 454 7.68 9.35 2.42
C ALA A 454 6.27 9.81 2.82
N VAL A 455 6.05 11.12 2.78
CA VAL A 455 4.81 11.75 3.23
C VAL A 455 3.94 12.13 2.04
N PRO A 456 2.73 11.56 1.86
CA PRO A 456 1.82 11.90 0.77
C PRO A 456 1.64 13.42 0.59
N ILE A 457 1.53 13.89 -0.65
CA ILE A 457 1.50 15.35 -0.94
C ILE A 457 0.31 16.06 -0.27
N PHE A 458 -0.83 15.39 -0.12
CA PHE A 458 -1.98 15.95 0.57
C PHE A 458 -1.72 16.15 2.08
N LYS A 459 -0.93 15.27 2.72
CA LYS A 459 -0.49 15.45 4.12
C LYS A 459 0.41 16.66 4.25
N VAL A 460 1.32 16.86 3.30
CA VAL A 460 2.16 18.07 3.25
C VAL A 460 1.28 19.31 3.14
N ALA A 461 0.26 19.30 2.26
CA ALA A 461 -0.68 20.40 2.15
C ALA A 461 -1.43 20.67 3.47
N HIS A 462 -1.99 19.63 4.09
CA HIS A 462 -2.70 19.74 5.37
C HIS A 462 -1.78 20.26 6.49
N LYS A 463 -0.54 19.77 6.55
CA LYS A 463 0.42 20.19 7.58
C LYS A 463 0.88 21.63 7.38
N LEU A 464 1.03 22.07 6.14
CA LEU A 464 1.28 23.48 5.82
C LEU A 464 0.10 24.37 6.23
N GLU A 465 -1.14 23.89 6.06
CA GLU A 465 -2.33 24.59 6.55
C GLU A 465 -2.33 24.69 8.09
N GLU A 466 -2.02 23.62 8.81
CA GLU A 466 -1.86 23.64 10.28
C GLU A 466 -0.74 24.59 10.73
N LEU A 467 0.45 24.46 10.15
CA LEU A 467 1.62 25.30 10.46
C LEU A 467 1.33 26.77 10.17
N SER A 468 0.50 27.08 9.17
CA SER A 468 0.15 28.47 8.86
C SER A 468 -0.65 29.16 9.98
N LYS A 469 -1.37 28.37 10.80
CA LYS A 469 -2.16 28.87 11.94
C LYS A 469 -1.28 29.21 13.14
N THR A 470 -0.17 28.49 13.32
CA THR A 470 0.73 28.63 14.49
C THR A 470 2.00 29.42 14.17
N ASN A 471 2.58 29.24 12.99
CA ASN A 471 3.81 29.89 12.54
C ASN A 471 3.80 30.14 11.02
N LEU A 472 3.21 31.27 10.62
CA LEU A 472 3.08 31.70 9.22
C LEU A 472 4.43 31.74 8.47
N LYS A 473 5.51 32.18 9.13
CA LYS A 473 6.85 32.27 8.53
C LYS A 473 7.43 30.90 8.20
N GLN A 474 7.30 29.96 9.13
CA GLN A 474 7.77 28.59 8.93
C GLN A 474 6.96 27.90 7.84
N ALA A 475 5.63 28.06 7.82
CA ALA A 475 4.77 27.49 6.78
C ALA A 475 5.15 27.96 5.36
N ILE A 476 5.42 29.26 5.18
CA ILE A 476 5.89 29.79 3.88
C ILE A 476 7.23 29.15 3.51
N LYS A 477 8.21 29.19 4.42
CA LYS A 477 9.56 28.67 4.17
C LYS A 477 9.56 27.18 3.83
N SER A 478 8.92 26.35 4.65
CA SER A 478 8.84 24.91 4.42
C SER A 478 8.07 24.59 3.12
N GLY A 479 7.02 25.37 2.80
CA GLY A 479 6.30 25.24 1.54
C GLY A 479 7.16 25.55 0.31
N GLU A 480 7.95 26.63 0.35
CA GLU A 480 8.91 26.98 -0.72
C GLU A 480 10.02 25.93 -0.88
N GLU A 481 10.59 25.48 0.24
CA GLU A 481 11.61 24.42 0.25
C GLU A 481 11.03 23.13 -0.35
N TYR A 482 9.80 22.74 0.02
CA TYR A 482 9.13 21.57 -0.56
C TYR A 482 8.86 21.71 -2.06
N LEU A 483 8.33 22.86 -2.51
CA LEU A 483 8.07 23.14 -3.92
C LEU A 483 9.36 23.13 -4.77
N ALA A 484 10.51 23.51 -4.19
CA ALA A 484 11.80 23.48 -4.87
C ALA A 484 12.29 22.06 -5.22
N TYR A 485 11.79 21.03 -4.51
CA TYR A 485 12.05 19.63 -4.84
C TYR A 485 11.00 19.01 -5.78
N LYS A 486 9.84 19.66 -5.94
CA LYS A 486 8.78 19.26 -6.88
C LYS A 486 8.90 19.96 -8.24
N THR A 487 10.10 20.37 -8.62
CA THR A 487 10.38 21.11 -9.88
C THR A 487 10.02 20.34 -11.15
N HIS A 488 9.94 19.02 -11.10
CA HIS A 488 9.51 18.13 -12.17
C HIS A 488 7.98 17.89 -12.21
N LYS A 489 7.20 18.48 -11.28
CA LYS A 489 5.74 18.34 -11.15
C LYS A 489 5.00 19.69 -11.01
N LYS A 490 5.58 20.78 -11.52
CA LYS A 490 5.08 22.17 -11.37
C LYS A 490 3.62 22.39 -11.84
N ASP A 491 3.14 21.54 -12.74
CA ASP A 491 1.82 21.72 -13.36
C ASP A 491 0.67 20.95 -12.69
N THR A 492 0.93 20.27 -11.59
CA THR A 492 -0.06 19.44 -10.87
C THR A 492 -0.97 20.27 -9.95
N GLU A 493 -2.18 19.77 -9.65
CA GLU A 493 -3.21 20.54 -8.91
C GLU A 493 -2.81 20.83 -7.45
N TYR A 494 -2.27 19.85 -6.72
CA TYR A 494 -1.81 20.04 -5.35
C TYR A 494 -0.50 20.82 -5.29
N VAL A 495 0.44 20.67 -6.24
CA VAL A 495 1.59 21.58 -6.31
C VAL A 495 1.12 23.01 -6.61
N LYS A 496 0.15 23.21 -7.51
CA LYS A 496 -0.49 24.51 -7.77
C LYS A 496 -1.27 25.02 -6.57
N ARG A 497 -1.91 24.15 -5.79
CA ARG A 497 -2.65 24.50 -4.57
C ARG A 497 -1.70 24.87 -3.45
N ILE A 498 -0.64 24.09 -3.21
CA ILE A 498 0.44 24.41 -2.27
C ILE A 498 1.12 25.71 -2.72
N GLN A 499 1.40 25.88 -4.01
CA GLN A 499 1.99 27.11 -4.54
C GLN A 499 1.05 28.31 -4.34
N SER A 500 -0.22 28.18 -4.71
CA SER A 500 -1.24 29.23 -4.52
C SER A 500 -1.45 29.52 -3.04
N PHE A 501 -1.41 28.50 -2.18
CA PHE A 501 -1.50 28.62 -0.74
C PHE A 501 -0.29 29.38 -0.18
N VAL A 502 0.94 28.99 -0.55
CA VAL A 502 2.18 29.67 -0.17
C VAL A 502 2.19 31.12 -0.65
N GLU A 503 1.78 31.39 -1.89
CA GLU A 503 1.64 32.75 -2.41
C GLU A 503 0.58 33.57 -1.65
N HIS A 504 -0.56 32.97 -1.30
CA HIS A 504 -1.57 33.60 -0.44
C HIS A 504 -1.03 33.90 0.97
N LEU A 505 -0.27 32.98 1.56
CA LEU A 505 0.39 33.20 2.85
C LEU A 505 1.40 34.36 2.77
N LYS A 506 2.20 34.45 1.69
CA LYS A 506 3.10 35.59 1.45
C LYS A 506 2.35 36.91 1.33
N MET A 507 1.23 36.93 0.60
CA MET A 507 0.38 38.11 0.49
C MET A 507 -0.18 38.54 1.86
N LYS A 508 -0.65 37.59 2.68
CA LYS A 508 -1.11 37.85 4.05
C LYS A 508 0.02 38.42 4.92
N GLN A 509 1.20 37.81 4.87
CA GLN A 509 2.37 38.28 5.62
C GLN A 509 2.77 39.70 5.22
N SER A 510 2.78 40.02 3.91
CA SER A 510 3.08 41.36 3.42
C SER A 510 2.07 42.41 3.91
N LYS A 511 0.77 42.06 3.94
CA LYS A 511 -0.28 42.94 4.48
C LYS A 511 -0.11 43.18 5.98
N GLN A 512 0.21 42.14 6.75
CA GLN A 512 0.45 42.26 8.18
C GLN A 512 1.66 43.18 8.47
N VAL A 513 2.79 42.97 7.79
CA VAL A 513 3.97 43.83 7.94
C VAL A 513 3.67 45.28 7.57
N LYS A 514 2.91 45.54 6.50
CA LYS A 514 2.51 46.91 6.13
C LYS A 514 1.60 47.56 7.18
N SER A 515 0.68 46.80 7.78
CA SER A 515 -0.19 47.30 8.85
C SER A 515 0.59 47.61 10.12
N GLU A 516 1.52 46.75 10.52
CA GLU A 516 2.42 46.99 11.65
C GLU A 516 3.34 48.18 11.40
N LEU A 517 3.88 48.33 10.18
CA LEU A 517 4.70 49.48 9.81
C LEU A 517 3.90 50.80 9.80
N HIS A 518 2.61 50.74 9.44
CA HIS A 518 1.72 51.91 9.49
C HIS A 518 1.41 52.32 10.93
N LYS A 519 1.09 51.35 11.79
CA LYS A 519 0.90 51.59 13.24
C LYS A 519 2.16 52.16 13.87
N PHE A 520 3.33 51.59 13.55
CA PHE A 520 4.61 52.09 14.04
C PHE A 520 4.89 53.53 13.57
N LYS A 521 4.51 53.89 12.33
CA LYS A 521 4.63 55.27 11.82
C LYS A 521 3.62 56.24 12.43
N GLU A 522 2.41 55.79 12.75
CA GLU A 522 1.41 56.59 13.47
C GLU A 522 1.82 56.83 14.93
N GLU A 523 2.40 55.83 15.59
CA GLU A 523 2.94 55.95 16.95
C GLU A 523 4.18 56.85 17.02
N GLN A 524 4.98 56.95 15.95
CA GLN A 524 6.12 57.87 15.89
C GLN A 524 5.77 59.32 15.50
N ASN A 525 4.53 59.60 15.10
CA ASN A 525 4.06 60.96 14.77
C ASN A 525 2.81 61.31 15.58
N PRO A 526 2.93 61.60 16.89
CA PRO A 526 1.83 62.20 17.62
C PRO A 526 1.52 63.55 16.97
N LYS A 527 0.29 63.71 16.48
CA LYS A 527 -0.22 65.00 16.02
C LYS A 527 0.01 66.02 17.12
N HIS A 528 0.92 66.97 16.89
CA HIS A 528 1.04 68.16 17.72
C HIS A 528 -0.24 68.98 17.52
N ASP A 529 -1.22 68.80 18.40
CA ASP A 529 -2.34 69.72 18.59
C ASP A 529 -1.76 71.05 19.11
N LYS A 530 -1.49 71.97 18.17
CA LYS A 530 -1.30 73.38 18.47
C LYS A 530 -2.66 74.06 18.55
N ASP A 531 -3.41 73.73 19.60
CA ASP A 531 -4.52 74.55 20.08
C ASP A 531 -4.62 74.43 21.60
N SER A 532 -3.80 75.23 22.28
CA SER A 532 -4.04 75.59 23.68
C SER A 532 -3.76 77.06 23.85
N GLN A 533 -4.86 77.82 23.73
CA GLN A 533 -4.98 79.21 24.12
C GLN A 533 -4.52 79.41 25.57
N PHE A 534 -3.65 80.42 25.75
CA PHE A 534 -3.40 81.01 27.06
C PHE A 534 -4.68 81.66 27.60
N LYS A 535 -5.07 81.28 28.82
CA LYS A 535 -5.82 82.13 29.75
C LYS A 535 -4.98 82.29 31.02
N VAL A 536 -4.29 83.42 31.14
CA VAL A 536 -4.34 84.37 32.26
C VAL A 536 -4.14 85.75 31.65
#